data_AF-A0A960K4U7-F1
#
_entry.id   AF-A0A960K4U7-F1
#
_cell.length_a   1.000
_cell.length_b   1.000
_cell.length_c   1.000
_cell.angle_alpha   90.00
_cell.angle_beta   90.00
_cell.angle_gamma   90.00
#
_symmetry.space_group_name_H-M   'P 1'
#
loop_
_entity.id
_entity.type
_entity.pdbx_description
1 polymer ?
#
loop_
_entity_poly.entity_id
_entity_poly.type
_entity_poly.pdbx_seq_one_letter_code
_entity_poly.pdbx_strand_id
1 'polypeptide(L)'
;MSERVHNFGAGPSALPLSVLEQVREELLDYRGTGMSLLEASHRGKAYDEVHQRTTRDLKTLLGAGDSHEVLFMGGGARMQFAAVPMNLLPAGGSADYVTTGTWSALALGEAQKVGRVREIWSSAATGHDRVPAPGDLEVDPDAAYLHYTSNNTIAGTQYHYVPKTGVPLVCDMSSDIFSRPLGMAPFGLIYAGAQKNLGPA
;
A
#
# COMPACT_ATOMS: atom_id res chain seq x y z
N MET A 1 29.76 -21.56 1.95
CA MET A 1 28.50 -20.80 2.03
C MET A 1 27.40 -21.80 2.27
N SER A 2 26.59 -21.62 3.32
CA SER A 2 25.41 -22.47 3.54
C SER A 2 24.41 -22.27 2.40
N GLU A 3 23.68 -23.32 2.04
CA GLU A 3 22.60 -23.24 1.07
C GLU A 3 21.54 -22.20 1.52
N ARG A 4 21.08 -21.35 0.60
CA ARG A 4 20.11 -20.31 0.93
C ARG A 4 18.72 -20.95 1.08
N VAL A 5 18.12 -20.79 2.25
CA VAL A 5 16.78 -21.30 2.55
C VAL A 5 15.70 -20.53 1.77
N HIS A 6 14.67 -21.25 1.32
CA HIS A 6 13.46 -20.66 0.76
C HIS A 6 12.59 -20.06 1.87
N ASN A 7 12.46 -18.73 1.89
CA ASN A 7 11.63 -18.01 2.85
C ASN A 7 10.25 -17.68 2.25
N PHE A 8 9.21 -18.37 2.72
CA PHE A 8 7.81 -18.12 2.34
C PHE A 8 7.06 -17.21 3.35
N GLY A 9 7.78 -16.40 4.12
CA GLY A 9 7.21 -15.45 5.07
C GLY A 9 6.28 -14.44 4.38
N ALA A 10 5.06 -14.28 4.93
CA ALA A 10 4.03 -13.41 4.35
C ALA A 10 4.20 -11.90 4.70
N GLY A 11 5.22 -11.55 5.48
CA GLY A 11 5.52 -10.19 5.94
C GLY A 11 6.06 -10.14 7.38
N PRO A 12 7.34 -9.80 7.62
CA PRO A 12 8.39 -9.52 6.63
C PRO A 12 8.62 -10.68 5.67
N SER A 13 8.93 -10.38 4.42
CA SER A 13 9.11 -11.35 3.33
C SER A 13 10.56 -11.46 2.85
N ALA A 14 10.81 -12.33 1.88
CA ALA A 14 12.13 -12.49 1.29
C ALA A 14 12.56 -11.25 0.50
N LEU A 15 13.80 -10.79 0.72
CA LEU A 15 14.42 -9.72 -0.07
C LEU A 15 15.36 -10.28 -1.15
N PRO A 16 15.52 -9.58 -2.28
CA PRO A 16 16.51 -9.93 -3.30
C PRO A 16 17.92 -10.04 -2.70
N LEU A 17 18.69 -11.08 -3.08
CA LEU A 17 20.05 -11.30 -2.55
C LEU A 17 20.96 -10.09 -2.80
N SER A 18 20.92 -9.57 -4.02
CA SER A 18 21.75 -8.44 -4.44
C SER A 18 21.54 -7.19 -3.58
N VAL A 19 20.30 -6.95 -3.12
CA VAL A 19 19.99 -5.84 -2.22
C VAL A 19 20.62 -6.07 -0.84
N LEU A 20 20.53 -7.28 -0.30
CA LEU A 20 21.14 -7.62 0.99
C LEU A 20 22.68 -7.54 0.94
N GLU A 21 23.27 -7.98 -0.17
CA GLU A 21 24.72 -7.91 -0.39
C GLU A 21 25.20 -6.46 -0.50
N GLN A 22 24.46 -5.61 -1.24
CA GLN A 22 24.75 -4.19 -1.31
C GLN A 22 24.64 -3.50 0.06
N VAL A 23 23.57 -3.79 0.82
CA VAL A 23 23.42 -3.24 2.18
C VAL A 23 24.56 -3.68 3.09
N ARG A 24 24.98 -4.96 3.02
CA ARG A 24 26.14 -5.47 3.77
C ARG A 24 27.42 -4.71 3.42
N GLU A 25 27.67 -4.47 2.14
CA GLU A 25 28.87 -3.80 1.65
C GLU A 25 28.90 -2.31 2.03
N GLU A 26 27.75 -1.63 1.98
CA GLU A 26 27.64 -0.20 2.26
C GLU A 26 27.29 0.13 3.72
N LEU A 27 27.14 -0.89 4.60
CA LEU A 27 26.59 -0.69 5.96
C LEU A 27 27.43 0.27 6.80
N LEU A 28 28.76 0.10 6.77
CA LEU A 28 29.69 0.87 7.59
C LEU A 28 30.24 2.11 6.88
N ASP A 29 30.18 2.12 5.55
CA ASP A 29 30.60 3.24 4.71
C ASP A 29 29.66 3.33 3.50
N TYR A 30 28.64 4.17 3.64
CA TYR A 30 27.68 4.38 2.57
C TYR A 30 28.36 5.14 1.44
N ARG A 31 28.65 4.45 0.34
CA ARG A 31 29.20 5.01 -0.90
C ARG A 31 30.45 5.89 -0.71
N GLY A 32 31.32 5.55 0.23
CA GLY A 32 32.58 6.28 0.47
C GLY A 32 32.40 7.59 1.24
N THR A 33 31.27 7.77 1.94
CA THR A 33 31.06 8.93 2.82
C THR A 33 31.86 8.84 4.12
N GLY A 34 32.41 7.67 4.43
CA GLY A 34 33.10 7.36 5.69
C GLY A 34 32.15 7.14 6.86
N MET A 35 30.85 6.96 6.61
CA MET A 35 29.82 6.83 7.65
C MET A 35 28.66 5.94 7.18
N SER A 36 27.95 5.33 8.13
CA SER A 36 26.75 4.56 7.84
C SER A 36 25.58 5.46 7.42
N LEU A 37 24.72 5.00 6.51
CA LEU A 37 23.46 5.68 6.22
C LEU A 37 22.54 5.74 7.47
N LEU A 38 22.71 4.80 8.40
CA LEU A 38 21.97 4.79 9.68
C LEU A 38 22.36 5.94 10.61
N GLU A 39 23.55 6.51 10.44
CA GLU A 39 24.05 7.65 11.20
C GLU A 39 23.85 8.98 10.45
N ALA A 40 23.46 8.91 9.18
CA ALA A 40 23.28 10.08 8.34
C ALA A 40 22.10 10.94 8.80
N SER A 41 22.33 12.26 8.81
CA SER A 41 21.24 13.21 8.99
C SER A 41 20.23 13.08 7.84
N HIS A 42 18.94 13.04 8.15
CA HIS A 42 17.86 13.07 7.16
C HIS A 42 17.82 14.36 6.32
N ARG A 43 18.58 15.40 6.71
CA ARG A 43 18.77 16.64 5.95
C ARG A 43 20.11 16.69 5.21
N GLY A 44 20.96 15.68 5.41
CA GLY A 44 22.26 15.58 4.77
C GLY A 44 22.13 15.08 3.33
N LYS A 45 23.08 15.48 2.48
CA LYS A 45 23.09 15.15 1.04
C LYS A 45 22.97 13.65 0.76
N ALA A 46 23.65 12.81 1.55
CA ALA A 46 23.63 11.35 1.36
C ALA A 46 22.23 10.76 1.52
N TYR A 47 21.49 11.16 2.56
CA TYR A 47 20.11 10.71 2.74
C TYR A 47 19.15 11.34 1.72
N ASP A 48 19.28 12.64 1.45
CA ASP A 48 18.41 13.33 0.50
C ASP A 48 18.49 12.69 -0.89
N GLU A 49 19.69 12.31 -1.36
CA GLU A 49 19.83 11.59 -2.62
C GLU A 49 19.05 10.26 -2.64
N VAL A 50 19.14 9.47 -1.56
CA VAL A 50 18.38 8.21 -1.41
C VAL A 50 16.88 8.48 -1.46
N HIS A 51 16.41 9.48 -0.71
CA HIS A 51 15.01 9.84 -0.61
C HIS A 51 14.44 10.29 -1.97
N GLN A 52 15.14 11.21 -2.63
CA GLN A 52 14.74 11.76 -3.92
C GLN A 52 14.79 10.72 -5.03
N ARG A 53 15.82 9.86 -5.02
CA ARG A 53 15.91 8.75 -5.99
C ARG A 53 14.77 7.76 -5.80
N THR A 54 14.53 7.30 -4.57
CA THR A 54 13.43 6.37 -4.27
C THR A 54 12.09 6.96 -4.69
N THR A 55 11.86 8.25 -4.42
CA THR A 55 10.65 8.97 -4.86
C THR A 55 10.48 8.93 -6.37
N ARG A 56 11.52 9.31 -7.14
CA ARG A 56 11.47 9.30 -8.61
C ARG A 56 11.26 7.90 -9.18
N ASP A 57 11.93 6.90 -8.62
CA ASP A 57 11.82 5.51 -9.06
C ASP A 57 10.39 5.00 -8.85
N LEU A 58 9.78 5.29 -7.69
CA LEU A 58 8.37 4.95 -7.41
C LEU A 58 7.40 5.68 -8.34
N LYS A 59 7.57 6.99 -8.56
CA LYS A 59 6.73 7.75 -9.50
C LYS A 59 6.83 7.19 -10.93
N THR A 60 8.03 6.76 -11.33
CA THR A 60 8.27 6.14 -12.64
C THR A 60 7.58 4.78 -12.75
N LEU A 61 7.75 3.90 -11.76
CA LEU A 61 7.13 2.57 -11.75
C LEU A 61 5.59 2.62 -11.73
N LEU A 62 5.02 3.64 -11.10
CA LEU A 62 3.57 3.85 -11.03
C LEU A 62 2.99 4.64 -12.20
N GLY A 63 3.84 5.18 -13.09
CA GLY A 63 3.42 6.13 -14.13
C GLY A 63 2.67 7.33 -13.55
N ALA A 64 3.09 7.80 -12.37
CA ALA A 64 2.37 8.79 -11.57
C ALA A 64 2.47 10.21 -12.13
N GLY A 65 3.55 10.54 -12.84
CA GLY A 65 3.82 11.91 -13.32
C GLY A 65 3.76 12.94 -12.17
N ASP A 66 3.34 14.16 -12.46
CA ASP A 66 3.19 15.21 -11.45
C ASP A 66 1.80 15.27 -10.82
N SER A 67 0.89 14.35 -11.18
CA SER A 67 -0.48 14.33 -10.64
C SER A 67 -0.58 13.72 -9.25
N HIS A 68 0.46 13.03 -8.79
CA HIS A 68 0.50 12.36 -7.48
C HIS A 68 1.83 12.60 -6.78
N GLU A 69 1.75 12.59 -5.45
CA GLU A 69 2.90 12.64 -4.55
C GLU A 69 3.18 11.28 -3.91
N VAL A 70 4.43 11.04 -3.56
CA VAL A 70 4.88 9.84 -2.84
C VAL A 70 5.22 10.24 -1.40
N LEU A 71 4.59 9.57 -0.45
CA LEU A 71 4.80 9.83 0.98
C LEU A 71 5.40 8.59 1.65
N PHE A 72 6.51 8.78 2.38
CA PHE A 72 7.09 7.75 3.26
C PHE A 72 6.62 8.02 4.69
N MET A 73 5.81 7.12 5.24
CA MET A 73 5.18 7.29 6.55
C MET A 73 5.48 6.14 7.49
N GLY A 74 5.65 6.45 8.78
CA GLY A 74 5.65 5.46 9.85
C GLY A 74 4.27 4.87 10.12
N GLY A 75 4.16 3.93 11.07
CA GLY A 75 2.89 3.35 11.53
C GLY A 75 2.29 2.25 10.64
N GLY A 76 2.86 2.03 9.44
CA GLY A 76 2.45 0.99 8.52
C GLY A 76 1.02 1.14 7.98
N ALA A 77 0.56 0.15 7.22
CA ALA A 77 -0.77 0.17 6.59
C ALA A 77 -1.93 0.28 7.62
N ARG A 78 -1.76 -0.30 8.82
CA ARG A 78 -2.76 -0.21 9.88
C ARG A 78 -3.02 1.22 10.35
N MET A 79 -2.01 2.08 10.40
CA MET A 79 -2.23 3.49 10.71
C MET A 79 -3.07 4.18 9.62
N GLN A 80 -2.88 3.77 8.36
CA GLN A 80 -3.62 4.34 7.23
C GLN A 80 -5.11 4.01 7.26
N PHE A 81 -5.51 2.91 7.89
CA PHE A 81 -6.93 2.56 8.09
C PHE A 81 -7.71 3.68 8.80
N ALA A 82 -7.07 4.37 9.75
CA ALA A 82 -7.64 5.53 10.42
C ALA A 82 -7.27 6.86 9.73
N ALA A 83 -6.03 6.99 9.24
CA ALA A 83 -5.57 8.25 8.64
C ALA A 83 -6.34 8.62 7.35
N VAL A 84 -6.70 7.62 6.53
CA VAL A 84 -7.48 7.82 5.29
C VAL A 84 -8.81 8.52 5.58
N PRO A 85 -9.74 7.94 6.39
CA PRO A 85 -11.01 8.60 6.66
C PRO A 85 -10.83 9.91 7.43
N MET A 86 -9.83 10.04 8.32
CA MET A 86 -9.58 11.31 9.03
C MET A 86 -9.22 12.48 8.11
N ASN A 87 -8.66 12.21 6.93
CA ASN A 87 -8.24 13.25 5.98
C ASN A 87 -9.19 13.38 4.79
N LEU A 88 -9.80 12.28 4.34
CA LEU A 88 -10.55 12.22 3.08
C LEU A 88 -12.06 12.14 3.25
N LEU A 89 -12.58 11.81 4.45
CA LEU A 89 -14.01 11.79 4.70
C LEU A 89 -14.49 13.17 5.18
N PRO A 90 -15.22 13.96 4.35
CA PRO A 90 -15.66 15.28 4.76
C PRO A 90 -16.75 15.19 5.83
N ALA A 91 -16.89 16.25 6.64
CA ALA A 91 -17.96 16.36 7.61
C ALA A 91 -19.33 16.26 6.93
N GLY A 92 -20.14 15.29 7.35
CA GLY A 92 -21.46 15.01 6.77
C GLY A 92 -21.45 14.18 5.48
N GLY A 93 -20.27 13.83 4.93
CA GLY A 93 -20.14 12.93 3.80
C GLY A 93 -20.13 11.45 4.18
N SER A 94 -20.05 10.59 3.16
CA SER A 94 -19.91 9.13 3.27
C SER A 94 -18.72 8.62 2.47
N ALA A 95 -18.25 7.42 2.79
CA ALA A 95 -17.34 6.66 1.93
C ALA A 95 -17.82 5.21 1.80
N ASP A 96 -17.55 4.62 0.64
CA ASP A 96 -17.91 3.24 0.34
C ASP A 96 -16.71 2.31 0.57
N TYR A 97 -16.99 1.12 1.09
CA TYR A 97 -15.99 0.11 1.42
C TYR A 97 -16.40 -1.26 0.89
N VAL A 98 -15.42 -2.04 0.45
CA VAL A 98 -15.60 -3.43 0.02
C VAL A 98 -14.84 -4.37 0.95
N THR A 99 -15.54 -5.32 1.55
CA THR A 99 -14.95 -6.28 2.50
C THR A 99 -14.66 -7.62 1.85
N THR A 100 -13.42 -7.81 1.40
CA THR A 100 -12.92 -9.05 0.78
C THR A 100 -11.95 -9.84 1.64
N GLY A 101 -11.70 -9.40 2.88
CA GLY A 101 -10.76 -10.07 3.77
C GLY A 101 -10.64 -9.40 5.14
N THR A 102 -9.73 -9.94 5.96
CA THR A 102 -9.41 -9.40 7.29
C THR A 102 -8.95 -7.94 7.23
N TRP A 103 -8.12 -7.55 6.25
CA TRP A 103 -7.56 -6.20 6.18
C TRP A 103 -8.61 -5.15 5.80
N SER A 104 -9.47 -5.45 4.82
CA SER A 104 -10.59 -4.58 4.47
C SER A 104 -11.60 -4.45 5.61
N ALA A 105 -11.86 -5.53 6.37
CA ALA A 105 -12.75 -5.48 7.53
C ALA A 105 -12.19 -4.57 8.65
N LEU A 106 -10.87 -4.63 8.89
CA LEU A 106 -10.21 -3.73 9.83
C LEU A 106 -10.21 -2.27 9.34
N ALA A 107 -9.98 -2.04 8.04
CA ALA A 107 -10.04 -0.71 7.45
C ALA A 107 -11.44 -0.09 7.57
N LEU A 108 -12.48 -0.87 7.28
CA LEU A 108 -13.88 -0.48 7.50
C LEU A 108 -14.14 -0.13 8.98
N GLY A 109 -13.67 -0.98 9.90
CA GLY A 109 -13.86 -0.77 11.34
C GLY A 109 -13.20 0.51 11.89
N GLU A 110 -12.03 0.91 11.37
CA GLU A 110 -11.44 2.20 11.72
C GLU A 110 -12.23 3.38 11.13
N ALA A 111 -12.70 3.26 9.89
CA ALA A 111 -13.45 4.32 9.22
C ALA A 111 -14.82 4.59 9.88
N GLN A 112 -15.49 3.55 10.36
CA GLN A 112 -16.74 3.66 11.14
C GLN A 112 -16.60 4.50 12.40
N LYS A 113 -15.39 4.62 12.97
CA LYS A 113 -15.13 5.46 14.15
C LYS A 113 -15.03 6.94 13.80
N VAL A 114 -14.71 7.25 12.55
CA VAL A 114 -14.46 8.62 12.06
C VAL A 114 -15.74 9.24 11.51
N GLY A 115 -16.54 8.48 10.76
CA GLY A 115 -17.76 9.01 10.17
C GLY A 115 -18.62 7.97 9.49
N ARG A 116 -19.54 8.44 8.64
CA ARG A 116 -20.48 7.58 7.92
C ARG A 116 -19.75 6.80 6.84
N VAL A 117 -19.88 5.48 6.88
CA VAL A 117 -19.38 4.59 5.83
C VAL A 117 -20.43 3.56 5.45
N ARG A 118 -20.37 3.09 4.20
CA ARG A 118 -21.25 2.06 3.66
C ARG A 118 -20.39 0.85 3.26
N GLU A 119 -20.70 -0.31 3.80
CA GLU A 119 -20.18 -1.58 3.27
C GLU A 119 -21.07 -1.96 2.08
N ILE A 120 -20.59 -1.71 0.86
CA ILE A 120 -21.40 -1.91 -0.36
C ILE A 120 -21.34 -3.33 -0.90
N TRP A 121 -20.35 -4.12 -0.45
CA TRP A 121 -20.19 -5.52 -0.83
C TRP A 121 -19.30 -6.25 0.18
N SER A 122 -19.62 -7.53 0.46
CA SER A 122 -18.84 -8.35 1.41
C SER A 122 -18.84 -9.84 1.04
N SER A 123 -17.68 -10.49 1.11
CA SER A 123 -17.54 -11.96 1.05
C SER A 123 -17.33 -12.61 2.42
N ALA A 124 -17.58 -11.87 3.52
CA ALA A 124 -17.40 -12.40 4.88
C ALA A 124 -18.24 -13.65 5.15
N ALA A 125 -19.48 -13.71 4.63
CA ALA A 125 -20.39 -14.84 4.81
C ALA A 125 -19.88 -16.16 4.22
N THR A 126 -18.97 -16.10 3.26
CA THR A 126 -18.35 -17.28 2.61
C THR A 126 -16.88 -17.45 2.96
N GLY A 127 -16.40 -16.77 4.01
CA GLY A 127 -15.01 -16.87 4.44
C GLY A 127 -14.01 -16.20 3.49
N HIS A 128 -14.44 -15.13 2.80
CA HIS A 128 -13.60 -14.33 1.92
C HIS A 128 -13.05 -15.06 0.67
N ASP A 129 -13.81 -16.04 0.18
CA ASP A 129 -13.48 -16.91 -0.96
C ASP A 129 -13.44 -16.22 -2.34
N ARG A 130 -13.90 -14.98 -2.45
CA ARG A 130 -13.91 -14.21 -3.70
C ARG A 130 -13.84 -12.70 -3.49
N VAL A 131 -13.53 -12.02 -4.58
CA VAL A 131 -13.69 -10.57 -4.78
C VAL A 131 -14.93 -10.32 -5.65
N PRO A 132 -15.55 -9.13 -5.60
CA PRO A 132 -16.67 -8.79 -6.48
C PRO A 132 -16.29 -8.96 -7.96
N ALA A 133 -17.23 -9.41 -8.78
CA ALA A 133 -17.10 -9.38 -10.23
C ALA A 133 -17.32 -7.96 -10.77
N PRO A 134 -16.83 -7.64 -11.98
CA PRO A 134 -17.14 -6.35 -12.62
C PRO A 134 -18.66 -6.14 -12.73
N GLY A 135 -19.16 -5.06 -12.13
CA GLY A 135 -20.60 -4.73 -12.10
C GLY A 135 -21.30 -5.04 -10.78
N ASP A 136 -20.66 -5.76 -9.84
CA ASP A 136 -21.26 -6.10 -8.54
C ASP A 136 -21.30 -4.92 -7.55
N LEU A 137 -20.60 -3.82 -7.85
CA LEU A 137 -20.42 -2.69 -6.93
C LEU A 137 -21.41 -1.56 -7.24
N GLU A 138 -22.36 -1.35 -6.34
CA GLU A 138 -23.29 -0.22 -6.34
C GLU A 138 -22.70 0.96 -5.56
N VAL A 139 -21.77 1.67 -6.19
CA VAL A 139 -21.07 2.80 -5.59
C VAL A 139 -21.96 4.04 -5.54
N ASP A 140 -21.99 4.71 -4.39
CA ASP A 140 -22.61 6.01 -4.20
C ASP A 140 -21.90 7.07 -5.06
N PRO A 141 -22.60 7.77 -5.99
CA PRO A 141 -21.97 8.84 -6.74
C PRO A 141 -21.51 10.02 -5.86
N ASP A 142 -22.08 10.16 -4.65
CA ASP A 142 -21.73 11.21 -3.68
C ASP A 142 -20.73 10.74 -2.61
N ALA A 143 -20.25 9.48 -2.67
CA ALA A 143 -19.20 9.02 -1.76
C ALA A 143 -17.89 9.79 -2.00
N ALA A 144 -17.19 10.12 -0.92
CA ALA A 144 -15.88 10.75 -0.97
C ALA A 144 -14.83 9.86 -1.68
N TYR A 145 -14.94 8.54 -1.48
CA TYR A 145 -14.10 7.54 -2.13
C TYR A 145 -14.70 6.14 -2.02
N LEU A 146 -14.19 5.23 -2.85
CA LEU A 146 -14.34 3.78 -2.68
C LEU A 146 -13.05 3.18 -2.14
N HIS A 147 -13.11 2.51 -0.99
CA HIS A 147 -11.99 1.78 -0.41
C HIS A 147 -12.07 0.27 -0.69
N TYR A 148 -10.96 -0.32 -1.12
CA TYR A 148 -10.83 -1.77 -1.25
C TYR A 148 -9.39 -2.26 -1.03
N THR A 149 -9.23 -3.56 -0.78
CA THR A 149 -7.93 -4.23 -0.67
C THR A 149 -7.67 -5.04 -1.94
N SER A 150 -6.61 -4.72 -2.68
CA SER A 150 -6.30 -5.37 -3.97
C SER A 150 -5.98 -6.85 -3.83
N ASN A 151 -5.28 -7.24 -2.76
CA ASN A 151 -4.86 -8.60 -2.47
C ASN A 151 -5.06 -8.95 -0.99
N ASN A 152 -5.89 -9.96 -0.72
CA ASN A 152 -6.29 -10.37 0.62
C ASN A 152 -5.35 -11.47 1.12
N THR A 153 -4.22 -11.08 1.74
CA THR A 153 -3.12 -12.03 2.05
C THR A 153 -3.49 -13.26 2.89
N ILE A 154 -4.52 -13.16 3.73
CA ILE A 154 -4.96 -14.28 4.57
C ILE A 154 -5.88 -15.23 3.79
N ALA A 155 -6.78 -14.67 2.98
CA ALA A 155 -7.78 -15.44 2.23
C ALA A 155 -7.25 -15.95 0.88
N GLY A 156 -6.17 -15.38 0.35
CA GLY A 156 -5.60 -15.78 -0.93
C GLY A 156 -6.40 -15.31 -2.16
N THR A 157 -7.25 -14.29 -2.01
CA THR A 157 -8.04 -13.72 -3.11
C THR A 157 -7.46 -12.39 -3.57
N GLN A 158 -7.51 -12.13 -4.87
CA GLN A 158 -6.96 -10.91 -5.48
C GLN A 158 -7.93 -10.34 -6.53
N TYR A 159 -7.98 -9.01 -6.62
CA TYR A 159 -8.60 -8.33 -7.74
C TYR A 159 -7.74 -8.49 -8.99
N HIS A 160 -8.33 -8.99 -10.07
CA HIS A 160 -7.70 -9.08 -11.39
C HIS A 160 -8.12 -7.94 -12.33
N TYR A 161 -8.85 -6.96 -11.80
CA TYR A 161 -9.27 -5.74 -12.49
C TYR A 161 -9.25 -4.56 -11.51
N VAL A 162 -9.26 -3.34 -12.04
CA VAL A 162 -9.45 -2.12 -11.24
C VAL A 162 -10.94 -1.74 -11.33
N PRO A 163 -11.66 -1.57 -10.19
CA PRO A 163 -13.04 -1.11 -10.20
C PRO A 163 -13.20 0.19 -11.00
N LYS A 164 -14.24 0.27 -11.83
CA LYS A 164 -14.58 1.51 -12.55
C LYS A 164 -15.64 2.25 -11.78
N THR A 165 -15.32 3.44 -11.30
CA THR A 165 -16.17 4.24 -10.40
C THR A 165 -16.24 5.69 -10.88
N GLY A 166 -17.26 6.41 -10.43
CA GLY A 166 -17.34 7.88 -10.58
C GLY A 166 -16.58 8.65 -9.50
N VAL A 167 -16.18 7.96 -8.42
CA VAL A 167 -15.48 8.52 -7.26
C VAL A 167 -14.03 8.01 -7.20
N PRO A 168 -13.10 8.72 -6.53
CA PRO A 168 -11.70 8.27 -6.39
C PRO A 168 -11.57 6.92 -5.70
N LEU A 169 -10.63 6.08 -6.16
CA LEU A 169 -10.30 4.83 -5.49
C LEU A 169 -9.22 5.05 -4.41
N VAL A 170 -9.45 4.46 -3.23
CA VAL A 170 -8.44 4.28 -2.19
C VAL A 170 -8.12 2.80 -2.07
N CYS A 171 -6.87 2.41 -2.27
CA CYS A 171 -6.51 0.99 -2.31
C CYS A 171 -5.39 0.62 -1.34
N ASP A 172 -5.66 -0.39 -0.51
CA ASP A 172 -4.60 -1.13 0.20
C ASP A 172 -3.94 -2.12 -0.76
N MET A 173 -2.72 -1.81 -1.17
CA MET A 173 -1.89 -2.65 -2.03
C MET A 173 -0.68 -3.23 -1.31
N SER A 174 -0.74 -3.34 0.02
CA SER A 174 0.40 -3.75 0.85
C SER A 174 1.10 -5.03 0.38
N SER A 175 0.38 -5.95 -0.25
CA SER A 175 0.88 -7.28 -0.62
C SER A 175 1.02 -7.55 -2.11
N ASP A 176 0.66 -6.62 -2.97
CA ASP A 176 0.77 -6.80 -4.42
C ASP A 176 1.22 -5.54 -5.17
N ILE A 177 1.55 -4.44 -4.48
CA ILE A 177 2.17 -3.26 -5.11
C ILE A 177 3.44 -3.69 -5.87
N PHE A 178 3.58 -3.24 -7.13
CA PHE A 178 4.65 -3.64 -8.06
C PHE A 178 4.76 -5.14 -8.41
N SER A 179 3.77 -5.96 -8.09
CA SER A 179 3.71 -7.35 -8.59
C SER A 179 3.33 -7.44 -10.08
N ARG A 180 2.77 -6.36 -10.63
CA ARG A 180 2.29 -6.22 -12.01
C ARG A 180 2.28 -4.74 -12.43
N PRO A 181 2.24 -4.43 -13.73
CA PRO A 181 2.06 -3.06 -14.20
C PRO A 181 0.81 -2.41 -13.60
N LEU A 182 0.96 -1.18 -13.15
CA LEU A 182 -0.09 -0.39 -12.52
C LEU A 182 0.02 1.06 -12.99
N GLY A 183 -1.11 1.71 -13.20
CA GLY A 183 -1.17 3.16 -13.47
C GLY A 183 -1.97 3.86 -12.40
N MET A 184 -1.55 5.07 -12.01
CA MET A 184 -2.20 5.85 -10.95
C MET A 184 -3.52 6.50 -11.35
N ALA A 185 -3.81 6.67 -12.65
CA ALA A 185 -4.95 7.46 -13.13
C ALA A 185 -6.32 7.16 -12.46
N PRO A 186 -6.71 5.90 -12.15
CA PRO A 186 -7.99 5.61 -11.48
C PRO A 186 -7.94 5.74 -9.94
N PHE A 187 -6.76 5.91 -9.34
CA PHE A 187 -6.57 5.95 -7.89
C PHE A 187 -6.44 7.38 -7.39
N GLY A 188 -7.20 7.73 -6.35
CA GLY A 188 -6.92 8.93 -5.56
C GLY A 188 -5.82 8.67 -4.52
N LEU A 189 -5.72 7.44 -4.03
CA LEU A 189 -4.69 7.02 -3.09
C LEU A 189 -4.40 5.53 -3.20
N ILE A 190 -3.11 5.20 -3.18
CA ILE A 190 -2.62 3.85 -2.90
C ILE A 190 -1.76 3.93 -1.65
N TYR A 191 -1.93 2.99 -0.73
CA TYR A 191 -1.00 2.78 0.36
C TYR A 191 -0.55 1.32 0.43
N ALA A 192 0.68 1.12 0.87
CA ALA A 192 1.27 -0.21 1.03
C ALA A 192 2.25 -0.23 2.19
N GLY A 193 2.03 -1.13 3.15
CA GLY A 193 3.06 -1.49 4.12
C GLY A 193 4.24 -2.14 3.41
N ALA A 194 5.48 -1.70 3.71
CA ALA A 194 6.64 -2.11 2.94
C ALA A 194 6.99 -3.61 3.08
N GLN A 195 6.65 -4.20 4.22
CA GLN A 195 7.14 -5.50 4.68
C GLN A 195 6.70 -6.72 3.86
N LYS A 196 5.87 -6.56 2.83
CA LYS A 196 5.41 -7.70 2.03
C LYS A 196 6.03 -7.72 0.63
N ASN A 197 5.93 -6.63 -0.14
CA ASN A 197 6.42 -6.60 -1.51
C ASN A 197 7.36 -5.43 -1.85
N LEU A 198 7.81 -4.64 -0.85
CA LEU A 198 8.68 -3.49 -1.09
C LEU A 198 10.00 -3.55 -0.35
N GLY A 199 10.06 -4.17 0.83
CA GLY A 199 11.21 -3.98 1.70
C GLY A 199 11.02 -4.52 3.13
N PRO A 200 11.82 -4.03 4.08
CA PRO A 200 11.69 -4.36 5.49
C PRO A 200 10.41 -3.78 6.12
N ALA A 201 10.12 -4.19 7.37
CA ALA A 201 9.02 -3.68 8.19
C ALA A 201 9.41 -2.41 8.97
#